data_AF-A0A1Q7VLJ5-F1
#
_entry.id   AF-A0A1Q7VLJ5-F1
#
_cell.length_a   1.000
_cell.length_b   1.000
_cell.length_c   1.000
_cell.angle_alpha   90.00
_cell.angle_beta   90.00
_cell.angle_gamma   90.00
#
_symmetry.space_group_name_H-M   'P 1'
#
loop_
_entity.id
_entity.type
_entity.pdbx_description
1 polymer ?
#
loop_
_entity_poly.entity_id
_entity_poly.type
_entity_poly.pdbx_seq_one_letter_code
_entity_poly.pdbx_strand_id
1 'polypeptide(L)'
;MGLTRDLRRIAEAAVRYAGPGEEVVGIVPAEPSSGARAYLCAYRSETGETSWLVLDEEGKPVENRVRIREVVSIAALVELAEETAGGGDLEELRSQLVALRLTENPAGIDEAEEAALALEEAIGAAPRVATPERLDAIGAATLRLERVLGGEGSPFAVAMKQATATVEELTRDVEAAYKVPLD
;
A
#
# COMPACT_ATOMS: atom_id res chain seq x y z
N MET A 1 2.41 -6.87 -20.04
CA MET A 1 2.43 -8.21 -19.40
C MET A 1 1.67 -8.09 -18.08
N GLY A 2 0.99 -9.13 -17.61
CA GLY A 2 0.09 -9.01 -16.45
C GLY A 2 0.86 -9.06 -15.12
N LEU A 3 0.46 -8.24 -14.15
CA LEU A 3 1.11 -8.07 -12.84
C LEU A 3 1.40 -9.41 -12.13
N THR A 4 0.47 -10.36 -12.17
CA THR A 4 0.67 -11.70 -11.58
C THR A 4 1.85 -12.45 -12.19
N ARG A 5 2.09 -12.29 -13.50
CA ARG A 5 3.25 -12.90 -14.18
C ARG A 5 4.54 -12.22 -13.75
N ASP A 6 4.52 -10.89 -13.62
CA ASP A 6 5.67 -10.12 -13.18
C ASP A 6 6.04 -10.48 -11.74
N LEU A 7 5.07 -10.56 -10.84
CA LEU A 7 5.29 -10.99 -9.46
C LEU A 7 5.87 -12.39 -9.34
N ARG A 8 5.43 -13.36 -10.16
CA ARG A 8 6.03 -14.70 -10.19
C ARG A 8 7.50 -14.65 -10.59
N ARG A 9 7.82 -13.92 -11.66
CA ARG A 9 9.19 -13.74 -12.14
C ARG A 9 10.07 -13.03 -11.10
N ILE A 10 9.54 -12.01 -10.44
CA ILE A 10 10.24 -11.29 -9.38
C ILE A 10 10.42 -12.16 -8.15
N ALA A 11 9.43 -12.98 -7.77
CA ALA A 11 9.59 -13.94 -6.68
C ALA A 11 10.73 -14.93 -6.97
N GLU A 12 10.81 -15.46 -8.18
CA GLU A 12 11.92 -16.33 -8.61
C GLU A 12 13.29 -15.62 -8.57
N ALA A 13 13.34 -14.32 -8.90
CA ALA A 13 14.55 -13.52 -8.79
C ALA A 13 14.91 -13.24 -7.32
N ALA A 14 13.93 -12.83 -6.52
CA ALA A 14 14.08 -12.49 -5.10
C ALA A 14 14.64 -13.65 -4.29
N VAL A 15 14.18 -14.88 -4.53
CA VAL A 15 14.68 -16.09 -3.86
C VAL A 15 16.19 -16.30 -4.07
N ARG A 16 16.77 -15.86 -5.19
CA ARG A 16 18.22 -15.98 -5.45
C ARG A 16 19.07 -15.09 -4.55
N TYR A 17 18.46 -14.08 -3.95
CA TYR A 17 19.10 -13.18 -2.99
C TYR A 17 18.85 -13.58 -1.54
N ALA A 18 18.01 -14.59 -1.28
CA ALA A 18 17.79 -15.07 0.08
C ALA A 18 19.07 -15.71 0.64
N GLY A 19 19.43 -15.33 1.86
CA GLY A 19 20.50 -15.97 2.62
C GLY A 19 20.09 -17.36 3.12
N PRO A 20 21.03 -18.11 3.73
CA PRO A 20 20.72 -19.39 4.36
C PRO A 20 19.62 -19.26 5.43
N GLY A 21 18.56 -20.06 5.32
CA GLY A 21 17.43 -20.05 6.26
C GLY A 21 16.52 -18.82 6.14
N GLU A 22 16.73 -17.97 5.14
CA GLU A 22 15.92 -16.80 4.90
C GLU A 22 14.86 -17.07 3.83
N GLU A 23 13.67 -16.55 4.03
CA GLU A 23 12.55 -16.69 3.09
C GLU A 23 12.04 -15.34 2.62
N VAL A 24 11.59 -15.26 1.37
CA VAL A 24 10.87 -14.09 0.86
C VAL A 24 9.46 -14.10 1.46
N VAL A 25 9.15 -13.13 2.32
CA VAL A 25 7.86 -13.06 3.03
C VAL A 25 6.90 -12.04 2.44
N GLY A 26 7.37 -11.15 1.57
CA GLY A 26 6.52 -10.15 0.93
C GLY A 26 7.18 -9.53 -0.29
N ILE A 27 6.36 -9.21 -1.30
CA ILE A 27 6.79 -8.47 -2.49
C ILE A 27 5.72 -7.42 -2.78
N VAL A 28 6.08 -6.15 -2.66
CA VAL A 28 5.21 -5.02 -2.97
C VAL A 28 5.69 -4.36 -4.25
N PRO A 29 4.92 -4.44 -5.35
CA PRO A 29 5.23 -3.72 -6.57
C PRO A 29 4.89 -2.24 -6.38
N ALA A 30 5.83 -1.37 -6.76
CA ALA A 30 5.72 0.07 -6.61
C ALA A 30 6.24 0.77 -7.87
N GLU A 31 5.65 1.90 -8.20
CA GLU A 31 6.02 2.73 -9.34
C GLU A 31 5.92 4.20 -8.92
N PRO A 32 7.00 4.76 -8.32
CA PRO A 32 7.00 6.12 -7.76
C PRO A 32 6.88 7.22 -8.82
N SER A 33 7.26 6.90 -10.06
CA SER A 33 7.06 7.74 -11.23
C SER A 33 6.76 6.85 -12.43
N SER A 34 6.05 7.40 -13.42
CA SER A 34 5.64 6.66 -14.62
C SER A 34 6.81 5.93 -15.29
N GLY A 35 6.70 4.61 -15.40
CA GLY A 35 7.71 3.74 -16.02
C GLY A 35 8.89 3.37 -15.11
N ALA A 36 8.88 3.77 -13.83
CA ALA A 36 9.93 3.46 -12.87
C ALA A 36 9.54 2.29 -11.94
N ARG A 37 8.91 1.24 -12.48
CA ARG A 37 8.44 0.11 -11.67
C ARG A 37 9.60 -0.63 -11.01
N ALA A 38 9.39 -0.95 -9.74
CA ALA A 38 10.28 -1.74 -8.92
C ALA A 38 9.48 -2.56 -7.92
N TYR A 39 10.16 -3.44 -7.19
CA TYR A 39 9.54 -4.40 -6.30
C TYR A 39 10.30 -4.40 -4.98
N LEU A 40 9.66 -3.90 -3.92
CA LEU A 40 10.18 -3.98 -2.57
C LEU A 40 9.97 -5.41 -2.06
N CYS A 41 11.07 -6.13 -1.86
CA CYS A 41 11.07 -7.51 -1.39
C CYS A 41 11.49 -7.52 0.09
N ALA A 42 10.65 -8.11 0.93
CA ALA A 42 10.91 -8.37 2.33
C ALA A 42 11.35 -9.82 2.51
N TYR A 43 12.40 -10.00 3.30
CA TYR A 43 12.95 -11.29 3.63
C TYR A 43 12.95 -11.49 5.14
N ARG A 44 12.73 -12.70 5.60
CA ARG A 44 12.74 -13.03 7.02
C ARG A 44 13.66 -14.21 7.28
N SER A 45 14.58 -14.03 8.22
CA SER A 45 15.43 -15.11 8.72
C SER A 45 14.67 -16.04 9.68
N GLU A 46 15.25 -17.21 9.98
CA GLU A 46 14.73 -18.11 11.02
C GLU A 46 14.64 -17.44 12.41
N THR A 47 15.47 -16.42 12.68
CA THR A 47 15.45 -15.66 13.94
C THR A 47 14.38 -14.56 13.96
N GLY A 48 13.70 -14.33 12.83
CA GLY A 48 12.66 -13.30 12.68
C GLY A 48 13.19 -11.92 12.24
N GLU A 49 14.50 -11.77 12.06
CA GLU A 49 15.09 -10.53 11.54
C GLU A 49 14.64 -10.31 10.09
N THR A 50 14.30 -9.06 9.77
CA THR A 50 13.84 -8.69 8.42
C THR A 50 14.96 -8.02 7.66
N SER A 51 15.19 -8.44 6.41
CA SER A 51 16.08 -7.75 5.48
C SER A 51 15.35 -7.39 4.19
N TRP A 52 15.91 -6.45 3.43
CA TRP A 52 15.19 -5.78 2.34
C TRP A 52 16.00 -5.70 1.06
N LEU A 53 15.32 -5.85 -0.07
CA LEU A 53 15.90 -5.62 -1.39
C LEU A 53 14.85 -5.02 -2.33
N VAL A 54 15.20 -3.95 -3.02
CA VAL A 54 14.42 -3.45 -4.15
C VAL A 54 14.96 -4.08 -5.43
N LEU A 55 14.08 -4.73 -6.18
CA LEU A 55 14.37 -5.25 -7.51
C LEU A 55 13.74 -4.36 -8.59
N ASP A 56 14.46 -4.12 -9.67
CA ASP A 56 13.90 -3.46 -10.85
C ASP A 56 13.00 -4.39 -11.68
N GLU A 57 12.50 -3.89 -12.81
CA GLU A 57 11.68 -4.70 -13.72
C GLU A 57 12.39 -5.93 -14.28
N GLU A 58 13.72 -5.99 -14.30
CA GLU A 58 14.46 -7.16 -14.79
C GLU A 58 14.76 -8.16 -13.67
N GLY A 59 14.45 -7.81 -12.41
CA GLY A 59 14.79 -8.59 -11.24
C GLY A 59 16.23 -8.37 -10.76
N LYS A 60 16.83 -7.22 -11.10
CA LYS A 60 18.16 -6.82 -10.64
C LYS A 60 18.08 -5.92 -9.41
N PRO A 61 19.04 -6.00 -8.48
CA PRO A 61 19.13 -5.11 -7.33
C PRO A 61 19.21 -3.65 -7.75
N VAL A 62 18.42 -2.82 -7.09
CA VAL A 62 18.59 -1.36 -7.12
C VAL A 62 19.55 -0.98 -6.00
N GLU A 63 20.61 -0.25 -6.33
CA GLU A 63 21.66 0.18 -5.38
C GLU A 63 21.55 1.68 -5.03
N ASN A 64 20.87 2.46 -5.88
CA ASN A 64 20.70 3.89 -5.70
C ASN A 64 19.74 4.19 -4.54
N ARG A 65 20.26 4.85 -3.48
CA ARG A 65 19.47 5.20 -2.28
C ARG A 65 18.23 6.02 -2.58
N VAL A 66 18.34 7.04 -3.43
CA VAL A 66 17.20 7.91 -3.76
C VAL A 66 16.05 7.08 -4.35
N ARG A 67 16.37 6.19 -5.30
CA ARG A 67 15.37 5.31 -5.91
C ARG A 67 14.76 4.33 -4.90
N ILE A 68 15.54 3.80 -3.98
CA ILE A 68 15.04 2.91 -2.92
C ILE A 68 14.07 3.67 -2.01
N ARG A 69 14.42 4.88 -1.58
CA ARG A 69 13.55 5.73 -0.75
C ARG A 69 12.22 6.01 -1.43
N GLU A 70 12.24 6.37 -2.72
CA GLU A 70 11.03 6.63 -3.50
C GLU A 70 10.11 5.40 -3.55
N VAL A 71 10.68 4.22 -3.80
CA VAL A 71 9.96 2.94 -3.84
C VAL A 71 9.35 2.59 -2.48
N VAL A 72 10.13 2.66 -1.42
CA VAL A 72 9.67 2.38 -0.04
C VAL A 72 8.59 3.36 0.37
N SER A 73 8.77 4.65 0.08
CA SER A 73 7.84 5.71 0.46
C SER A 73 6.48 5.50 -0.19
N ILE A 74 6.42 5.28 -1.51
CA ILE A 74 5.12 5.10 -2.17
C ILE A 74 4.46 3.78 -1.78
N ALA A 75 5.23 2.71 -1.61
CA ALA A 75 4.71 1.42 -1.15
C ALA A 75 4.06 1.55 0.24
N ALA A 76 4.75 2.18 1.18
CA ALA A 76 4.27 2.35 2.54
C ALA A 76 3.07 3.31 2.63
N LEU A 77 3.10 4.43 1.90
CA LEU A 77 2.00 5.39 1.89
C LEU A 77 0.72 4.79 1.31
N VAL A 78 0.82 4.01 0.22
CA VAL A 78 -0.36 3.34 -0.37
C VAL A 78 -0.89 2.27 0.57
N GLU A 79 -0.03 1.44 1.17
CA GLU A 79 -0.48 0.41 2.10
C GLU A 79 -1.22 1.02 3.30
N LEU A 80 -0.67 2.08 3.90
CA LEU A 80 -1.33 2.77 5.00
C LEU A 80 -2.64 3.44 4.56
N ALA A 81 -2.67 4.05 3.37
CA ALA A 81 -3.89 4.66 2.87
C ALA A 81 -5.01 3.64 2.72
N GLU A 82 -4.69 2.43 2.28
CA GLU A 82 -5.66 1.33 2.17
C GLU A 82 -6.10 0.80 3.53
N GLU A 83 -5.18 0.68 4.49
CA GLU A 83 -5.48 0.24 5.86
C GLU A 83 -6.32 1.26 6.64
N THR A 84 -6.16 2.56 6.38
CA THR A 84 -6.85 3.62 7.13
C THR A 84 -8.12 4.14 6.46
N ALA A 85 -8.27 3.91 5.16
CA ALA A 85 -9.45 4.31 4.40
C ALA A 85 -10.74 3.71 5.00
N GLY A 86 -11.81 4.51 5.00
CA GLY A 86 -13.10 4.08 5.55
C GLY A 86 -13.09 3.87 7.07
N GLY A 87 -12.09 4.39 7.79
CA GLY A 87 -11.95 4.21 9.23
C GLY A 87 -11.28 2.90 9.65
N GLY A 88 -10.72 2.15 8.68
CA GLY A 88 -10.00 0.89 8.91
C GLY A 88 -10.84 -0.37 8.84
N ASP A 89 -12.16 -0.25 8.69
CA ASP A 89 -13.05 -1.38 8.42
C ASP A 89 -14.18 -0.97 7.47
N LEU A 90 -13.84 -0.86 6.18
CA LEU A 90 -14.80 -0.51 5.13
C LEU A 90 -15.88 -1.60 4.94
N GLU A 91 -15.55 -2.87 5.18
CA GLU A 91 -16.49 -3.98 5.06
C GLU A 91 -17.57 -3.90 6.14
N GLU A 92 -17.16 -3.64 7.40
CA GLU A 92 -18.09 -3.40 8.49
C GLU A 92 -18.96 -2.17 8.22
N LEU A 93 -18.37 -1.05 7.81
CA LEU A 93 -19.10 0.18 7.47
C LEU A 93 -20.17 -0.08 6.40
N ARG A 94 -19.82 -0.79 5.32
CA ARG A 94 -20.78 -1.14 4.26
C ARG A 94 -21.91 -2.02 4.78
N SER A 95 -21.60 -2.98 5.65
CA SER A 95 -22.60 -3.84 6.28
C SER A 95 -23.57 -3.03 7.16
N GLN A 96 -23.05 -2.04 7.89
CA GLN A 96 -23.86 -1.13 8.71
C GLN A 96 -24.77 -0.23 7.84
N LEU A 97 -24.27 0.29 6.71
CA LEU A 97 -25.07 1.10 5.77
C LEU A 97 -26.24 0.29 5.19
N VAL A 98 -26.01 -0.95 4.77
CA VAL A 98 -27.07 -1.84 4.26
C VAL A 98 -28.11 -2.12 5.34
N ALA A 99 -27.68 -2.39 6.57
CA ALA A 99 -28.61 -2.60 7.69
C ALA A 99 -29.47 -1.35 7.93
N LEU A 100 -28.84 -0.17 7.98
CA LEU A 100 -29.51 1.11 8.19
C LEU A 100 -30.51 1.44 7.08
N ARG A 101 -30.18 1.11 5.82
CA ARG A 101 -31.09 1.24 4.68
C ARG A 101 -32.35 0.39 4.87
N LEU A 102 -32.21 -0.84 5.36
CA LEU A 102 -33.32 -1.76 5.54
C LEU A 102 -34.21 -1.39 6.74
N THR A 103 -33.66 -0.77 7.78
CA THR A 103 -34.39 -0.45 9.02
C THR A 103 -34.97 0.96 9.04
N GLU A 104 -34.21 1.96 8.58
CA GLU A 104 -34.52 3.38 8.75
C GLU A 104 -34.63 4.14 7.44
N ASN A 105 -33.87 3.73 6.40
CA ASN A 105 -33.82 4.38 5.10
C ASN A 105 -33.69 5.93 5.19
N PRO A 106 -32.66 6.45 5.89
CA PRO A 106 -32.50 7.88 6.08
C PRO A 106 -32.19 8.59 4.77
N ALA A 107 -32.48 9.89 4.70
CA ALA A 107 -32.04 10.71 3.57
C ALA A 107 -30.50 10.72 3.49
N GLY A 108 -29.95 10.56 2.28
CA GLY A 108 -28.50 10.50 2.05
C GLY A 108 -27.91 9.08 2.05
N ILE A 109 -28.71 8.04 2.33
CA ILE A 109 -28.21 6.65 2.42
C ILE A 109 -27.71 6.11 1.07
N ASP A 110 -28.37 6.48 -0.03
CA ASP A 110 -27.97 6.09 -1.38
C ASP A 110 -26.58 6.66 -1.73
N GLU A 111 -26.36 7.95 -1.44
CA GLU A 111 -25.09 8.62 -1.66
C GLU A 111 -23.97 8.04 -0.78
N ALA A 112 -24.30 7.60 0.45
CA ALA A 112 -23.35 6.99 1.37
C ALA A 112 -22.89 5.61 0.88
N GLU A 113 -23.83 4.77 0.44
CA GLU A 113 -23.53 3.47 -0.16
C GLU A 113 -22.72 3.62 -1.46
N GLU A 114 -23.05 4.59 -2.31
CA GLU A 114 -22.29 4.86 -3.53
C GLU A 114 -20.86 5.32 -3.23
N ALA A 115 -20.68 6.20 -2.24
CA ALA A 115 -19.35 6.66 -1.84
C ALA A 115 -18.51 5.54 -1.22
N ALA A 116 -19.12 4.65 -0.43
CA ALA A 116 -18.44 3.50 0.15
C ALA A 116 -18.01 2.50 -0.93
N LEU A 117 -18.87 2.25 -1.93
CA LEU A 117 -18.53 1.42 -3.09
C LEU A 117 -17.40 2.03 -3.92
N ALA A 118 -17.43 3.33 -4.18
CA ALA A 118 -16.36 4.00 -4.91
C ALA A 118 -15.01 3.92 -4.18
N LEU A 119 -15.02 3.96 -2.84
CA LEU A 119 -13.82 3.73 -2.05
C LEU A 119 -13.32 2.28 -2.14
N GLU A 120 -14.23 1.31 -2.05
CA GLU A 120 -13.91 -0.11 -2.23
C GLU A 120 -13.31 -0.37 -3.61
N GLU A 121 -13.82 0.25 -4.66
CA GLU A 121 -13.27 0.16 -6.01
C GLU A 121 -11.87 0.78 -6.12
N ALA A 122 -11.64 1.93 -5.46
CA ALA A 122 -10.32 2.58 -5.43
C ALA A 122 -9.28 1.73 -4.69
N ILE A 123 -9.65 1.13 -3.56
CA ILE A 123 -8.83 0.17 -2.82
C ILE A 123 -8.67 -1.12 -3.64
N GLY A 124 -9.71 -1.65 -4.27
CA GLY A 124 -9.63 -2.84 -5.10
C GLY A 124 -9.01 -4.08 -4.41
N ALA A 125 -8.77 -5.12 -5.19
CA ALA A 125 -8.20 -6.38 -4.69
C ALA A 125 -6.70 -6.50 -5.01
N ALA A 126 -5.96 -7.16 -4.13
CA ALA A 126 -4.57 -7.53 -4.39
C ALA A 126 -4.44 -8.62 -5.47
N PRO A 127 -3.35 -8.64 -6.27
CA PRO A 127 -2.21 -7.72 -6.25
C PRO A 127 -2.45 -6.40 -7.01
N ARG A 128 -1.85 -5.32 -6.53
CA ARG A 128 -1.90 -3.96 -7.10
C ARG A 128 -0.54 -3.29 -7.04
N VAL A 129 -0.27 -2.32 -7.92
CA VAL A 129 0.96 -1.53 -7.92
C VAL A 129 0.75 -0.26 -7.11
N ALA A 130 1.63 -0.01 -6.13
CA ALA A 130 1.64 1.24 -5.38
C ALA A 130 2.11 2.39 -6.30
N THR A 131 1.24 3.37 -6.52
CA THR A 131 1.49 4.53 -7.40
C THR A 131 0.97 5.80 -6.73
N PRO A 132 1.53 6.98 -7.04
CA PRO A 132 0.98 8.27 -6.61
C PRO A 132 -0.48 8.45 -7.03
N GLU A 133 -0.83 8.06 -8.26
CA GLU A 133 -2.19 8.18 -8.80
C GLU A 133 -3.20 7.35 -8.00
N ARG A 134 -2.78 6.17 -7.52
CA ARG A 134 -3.60 5.33 -6.66
C ARG A 134 -3.77 5.93 -5.26
N LEU A 135 -2.69 6.46 -4.69
CA LEU A 135 -2.74 7.15 -3.41
C LEU A 135 -3.74 8.32 -3.45
N ASP A 136 -3.69 9.11 -4.52
CA ASP A 136 -4.63 10.21 -4.77
C ASP A 136 -6.07 9.71 -4.94
N ALA A 137 -6.29 8.61 -5.67
CA ALA A 137 -7.61 8.02 -5.87
C ALA A 137 -8.24 7.55 -4.55
N ILE A 138 -7.48 6.86 -3.70
CA ILE A 138 -7.93 6.41 -2.38
C ILE A 138 -8.26 7.62 -1.49
N GLY A 139 -7.39 8.64 -1.46
CA GLY A 139 -7.63 9.85 -0.69
C GLY A 139 -8.87 10.61 -1.14
N ALA A 140 -9.08 10.75 -2.46
CA ALA A 140 -10.26 11.41 -3.01
C ALA A 140 -11.56 10.66 -2.69
N ALA A 141 -11.57 9.33 -2.83
CA ALA A 141 -12.72 8.50 -2.52
C ALA A 141 -13.03 8.51 -1.01
N THR A 142 -12.00 8.48 -0.16
CA THR A 142 -12.17 8.54 1.30
C THR A 142 -12.76 9.88 1.74
N LEU A 143 -12.25 10.98 1.20
CA LEU A 143 -12.77 12.31 1.49
C LEU A 143 -14.22 12.49 1.02
N ARG A 144 -14.60 11.86 -0.11
CA ARG A 144 -16.00 11.83 -0.56
C ARG A 144 -16.87 11.12 0.45
N LEU A 145 -16.46 9.94 0.93
CA LEU A 145 -17.20 9.16 1.92
C LEU A 145 -17.36 9.93 3.25
N GLU A 146 -16.27 10.48 3.79
CA GLU A 146 -16.29 11.27 5.04
C GLU A 146 -17.27 12.45 4.96
N ARG A 147 -17.34 13.14 3.82
CA ARG A 147 -18.27 14.25 3.60
C ARG A 147 -19.73 13.81 3.58
N VAL A 148 -20.03 12.70 2.91
CA VAL A 148 -21.40 12.19 2.82
C VAL A 148 -21.87 11.70 4.20
N LEU A 149 -20.97 11.11 5.00
CA LEU A 149 -21.26 10.71 6.37
C LEU A 149 -21.35 11.88 7.37
N GLY A 150 -21.07 13.12 6.93
CA GLY A 150 -21.20 14.33 7.74
C GLY A 150 -20.09 14.53 8.77
N GLY A 151 -18.90 13.95 8.56
CA GLY A 151 -17.77 14.10 9.47
C GLY A 151 -17.25 15.54 9.55
N GLU A 152 -16.89 15.99 10.76
CA GLU A 152 -16.15 17.24 10.95
C GLU A 152 -14.65 16.99 10.76
N GLY A 153 -14.15 17.26 9.55
CA GLY A 153 -12.76 17.04 9.17
C GLY A 153 -12.51 15.68 8.54
N SER A 154 -11.23 15.30 8.41
CA SER A 154 -10.80 14.07 7.75
C SER A 154 -9.85 13.29 8.66
N PRO A 155 -10.36 12.30 9.43
CA PRO A 155 -9.54 11.33 10.15
C PRO A 155 -8.46 10.70 9.26
N PHE A 156 -8.81 10.40 8.01
CA PHE A 156 -7.86 9.91 7.02
C PHE A 156 -6.68 10.88 6.81
N ALA A 157 -6.96 12.17 6.57
CA ALA A 157 -5.90 13.16 6.37
C ALA A 157 -5.00 13.33 7.62
N VAL A 158 -5.57 13.20 8.82
CA VAL A 158 -4.79 13.21 10.07
C VAL A 158 -3.87 12.00 10.14
N ALA A 159 -4.38 10.81 9.86
CA ALA A 159 -3.59 9.57 9.83
C ALA A 159 -2.45 9.65 8.79
N MET A 160 -2.76 10.09 7.56
CA MET A 160 -1.75 10.26 6.51
C MET A 160 -0.67 11.29 6.86
N LYS A 161 -1.00 12.34 7.62
CA LYS A 161 -0.01 13.31 8.11
C LYS A 161 0.89 12.72 9.21
N GLN A 162 0.34 11.89 10.09
CA GLN A 162 1.11 11.22 11.14
C GLN A 162 2.02 10.14 10.56
N ALA A 163 1.60 9.52 9.45
CA ALA A 163 2.33 8.50 8.72
C ALA A 163 3.73 8.91 8.28
N THR A 164 3.96 10.19 7.97
CA THR A 164 5.24 10.67 7.41
C THR A 164 6.43 10.22 8.27
N ALA A 165 6.32 10.32 9.59
CA ALA A 165 7.38 9.89 10.49
C ALA A 165 7.62 8.37 10.47
N THR A 166 6.54 7.59 10.40
CA THR A 166 6.61 6.11 10.31
C THR A 166 7.22 5.65 8.99
N VAL A 167 6.88 6.31 7.87
CA VAL A 167 7.46 6.01 6.56
C VAL A 167 8.95 6.35 6.52
N GLU A 168 9.34 7.47 7.12
CA GLU A 168 10.76 7.85 7.27
C GLU A 168 11.54 6.86 8.14
N GLU A 169 10.92 6.30 9.18
CA GLU A 169 11.51 5.24 10.01
C GLU A 169 11.67 3.94 9.23
N LEU A 170 10.62 3.46 8.57
CA LEU A 170 10.68 2.28 7.71
C LEU A 170 11.77 2.43 6.63
N THR A 171 11.88 3.61 6.03
CA THR A 171 12.91 3.88 5.02
C THR A 171 14.32 3.73 5.60
N ARG A 172 14.56 4.22 6.83
CA ARG A 172 15.84 4.04 7.52
C ARG A 172 16.11 2.58 7.84
N ASP A 173 15.09 1.84 8.27
CA ASP A 173 15.21 0.40 8.57
C ASP A 173 15.52 -0.41 7.31
N VAL A 174 14.88 -0.07 6.19
CA VAL A 174 15.16 -0.67 4.88
C VAL A 174 16.61 -0.43 4.47
N GLU A 175 17.12 0.80 4.61
CA GLU A 175 18.51 1.12 4.29
C GLU A 175 19.50 0.41 5.22
N ALA A 176 19.19 0.30 6.51
CA ALA A 176 20.05 -0.32 7.50
C ALA A 176 20.16 -1.84 7.33
N ALA A 177 19.07 -2.49 6.90
CA ALA A 177 18.99 -3.93 6.67
C ALA A 177 18.93 -4.28 5.17
N TYR A 178 19.51 -3.43 4.32
CA TYR A 178 19.52 -3.65 2.88
C TYR A 178 20.53 -4.75 2.48
N LYS A 179 20.14 -5.64 1.55
CA LYS A 179 20.94 -6.85 1.25
C LYS A 179 22.20 -6.60 0.44
N VAL A 180 22.29 -5.49 -0.29
CA VAL A 180 23.44 -5.14 -1.13
C VAL A 180 24.01 -3.77 -0.73
N PRO A 181 25.28 -3.48 -1.03
CA PRO A 181 25.84 -2.14 -0.81
C PRO A 181 25.02 -1.05 -1.52
N LEU A 182 24.93 0.12 -0.87
CA LEU A 182 24.16 1.26 -1.34
C LEU A 182 25.07 2.38 -1.84
N ASP A 183 24.80 2.87 -3.05
CA ASP A 183 25.44 4.02 -3.69
C ASP A 183 24.96 5.37 -3.13
#